data_AF-A0A1A8UDA6-F1
#
_entry.id   AF-A0A1A8UDA6-F1
#
_cell.length_a   1.000
_cell.length_b   1.000
_cell.length_c   1.000
_cell.angle_alpha   90.00
_cell.angle_beta   90.00
_cell.angle_gamma   90.00
#
_symmetry.space_group_name_H-M   'P 1'
#
loop_
_entity.id
_entity.type
_entity.pdbx_description
1 polymer ?
#
loop_
_entity_poly.entity_id
_entity_poly.type
_entity_poly.pdbx_seq_one_letter_code
_entity_poly.pdbx_strand_id
1 'polypeptide(L)'
;DFLAGLAYRVFNCTQYVRHSTDPLYTPEPDTCHELLGHVPLLADPKFAQFSQEIGLASLGASDEDVQKLATCYFFTIEFGLCKQEGQLRAYGAGLLSSIGELRHALSDEACVKMFDPKITCHQECLITTFQEVYFVSESFEEAKEKMREFAKTIKRPFSVYYNPYTQSVDLLKDTRSIENVVQDLRSDLTTICDALGKMNTYLGI
;
A
#
# COMPACT_ATOMS: atom_id res chain seq x y z
N ASP A 1 -6.12 13.40 5.22
CA ASP A 1 -6.53 13.64 3.82
C ASP A 1 -5.87 12.73 2.80
N PHE A 2 -4.54 12.76 2.64
CA PHE A 2 -3.85 11.93 1.62
C PHE A 2 -4.22 10.43 1.67
N LEU A 3 -4.15 9.80 2.86
CA LEU A 3 -4.53 8.40 3.02
C LEU A 3 -6.01 8.13 2.68
N ALA A 4 -6.90 9.11 2.89
CA ALA A 4 -8.30 8.95 2.49
C ALA A 4 -8.44 8.85 0.97
N GLY A 5 -7.62 9.56 0.18
CA GLY A 5 -7.56 9.40 -1.27
C GLY A 5 -7.19 7.98 -1.68
N LEU A 6 -6.21 7.37 -1.01
CA LEU A 6 -5.79 5.99 -1.29
C LEU A 6 -6.94 4.98 -1.08
N ALA A 7 -7.85 5.23 -0.14
CA ALA A 7 -9.03 4.38 0.08
C ALA A 7 -9.91 4.27 -1.18
N TYR A 8 -9.91 5.30 -2.02
CA TYR A 8 -10.65 5.38 -3.29
C TYR A 8 -9.78 5.05 -4.50
N ARG A 9 -8.55 4.55 -4.30
CA ARG A 9 -7.54 4.37 -5.36
C ARG A 9 -7.22 5.67 -6.09
N VAL A 10 -7.25 6.79 -5.37
CA VAL A 10 -6.84 8.10 -5.85
C VAL A 10 -5.51 8.45 -5.21
N PHE A 11 -4.51 8.70 -6.05
CA PHE A 11 -3.20 9.18 -5.60
C PHE A 11 -3.06 10.67 -5.92
N ASN A 12 -2.82 11.50 -4.90
CA ASN A 12 -2.70 12.95 -5.05
C ASN A 12 -1.27 13.30 -5.49
N CYS A 13 -1.08 13.62 -6.77
CA CYS A 13 0.24 13.98 -7.32
C CYS A 13 0.50 15.48 -7.35
N THR A 14 1.77 15.87 -7.18
CA THR A 14 2.24 17.22 -7.54
C THR A 14 2.51 17.35 -9.06
N GLN A 15 2.52 18.59 -9.54
CA GLN A 15 2.76 18.92 -10.96
C GLN A 15 3.98 19.81 -11.19
N TYR A 16 4.54 20.42 -10.13
CA TYR A 16 5.76 21.20 -10.25
C TYR A 16 6.96 20.28 -10.43
N VAL A 17 8.04 20.82 -11.00
CA VAL A 17 9.33 20.14 -11.16
C VAL A 17 10.31 20.76 -10.17
N ARG A 18 11.19 19.93 -9.58
CA ARG A 18 12.26 20.38 -8.68
C ARG A 18 13.17 21.43 -9.31
N HIS A 19 13.85 22.19 -8.46
CA HIS A 19 14.75 23.25 -8.91
C HIS A 19 15.93 22.68 -9.71
N SER A 20 16.28 23.31 -10.83
CA SER A 20 17.25 22.78 -11.78
C SER A 20 18.72 22.87 -11.34
N THR A 21 19.02 23.54 -10.21
CA THR A 21 20.41 23.67 -9.71
C THR A 21 20.95 22.37 -9.15
N ASP A 22 20.09 21.51 -8.62
CA ASP A 22 20.47 20.20 -8.10
C ASP A 22 19.40 19.15 -8.45
N PRO A 23 19.33 18.70 -9.72
CA PRO A 23 18.27 17.82 -10.17
C PRO A 23 18.29 16.43 -9.52
N LEU A 24 19.41 16.06 -8.89
CA LEU A 24 19.57 14.77 -8.20
C LEU A 24 19.07 14.81 -6.75
N TYR A 25 18.62 15.97 -6.26
CA TYR A 25 18.10 16.17 -4.92
C TYR A 25 16.77 16.93 -4.96
N THR A 26 15.84 16.54 -4.09
CA THR A 26 14.64 17.34 -3.81
C THR A 26 14.18 17.05 -2.38
N PRO A 27 13.91 18.07 -1.54
CA PRO A 27 13.33 17.87 -0.22
C PRO A 27 11.81 17.61 -0.27
N GLU A 28 11.17 17.93 -1.39
CA GLU A 28 9.72 17.81 -1.58
C GLU A 28 9.40 16.88 -2.76
N PRO A 29 8.26 16.15 -2.71
CA PRO A 29 7.87 15.23 -3.77
C PRO A 29 7.38 16.00 -4.99
N ASP A 30 8.29 16.26 -5.94
CA ASP A 30 7.97 16.88 -7.22
C ASP A 30 7.40 15.85 -8.22
N THR A 31 6.89 16.31 -9.36
CA THR A 31 6.23 15.42 -10.34
C THR A 31 7.15 14.32 -10.88
N CYS A 32 8.48 14.52 -10.87
CA CYS A 32 9.44 13.47 -11.22
C CYS A 32 9.42 12.32 -10.21
N HIS A 33 9.33 12.61 -8.91
CA HIS A 33 9.17 11.61 -7.87
C HIS A 33 7.86 10.82 -8.06
N GLU A 34 6.76 11.52 -8.37
CA GLU A 34 5.45 10.87 -8.58
C GLU A 34 5.49 9.90 -9.78
N LEU A 35 5.98 10.38 -10.92
CA LEU A 35 5.94 9.63 -12.18
C LEU A 35 6.95 8.48 -12.24
N LEU A 36 8.12 8.64 -11.61
CA LEU A 36 9.18 7.63 -11.64
C LEU A 36 9.14 6.69 -10.43
N GLY A 37 8.67 7.18 -9.29
CA GLY A 37 8.57 6.42 -8.05
C GLY A 37 7.23 5.71 -7.89
N HIS A 38 6.14 6.45 -7.79
CA HIS A 38 4.83 5.89 -7.44
C HIS A 38 4.10 5.24 -8.61
N VAL A 39 3.98 5.94 -9.74
CA VAL A 39 3.13 5.52 -10.86
C VAL A 39 3.45 4.11 -11.39
N PRO A 40 4.73 3.69 -11.54
CA PRO A 40 5.04 2.35 -12.04
C PRO A 40 4.49 1.25 -11.13
N LEU A 41 4.52 1.45 -9.81
CA LEU A 41 4.06 0.46 -8.84
C LEU A 41 2.54 0.49 -8.68
N LEU A 42 1.91 1.66 -8.80
CA LEU A 42 0.44 1.77 -8.79
C LEU A 42 -0.24 1.07 -9.99
N ALA A 43 0.53 0.75 -11.04
CA ALA A 43 0.06 -0.08 -12.15
C ALA A 43 0.00 -1.58 -11.82
N ASP A 44 0.66 -2.04 -10.76
CA ASP A 44 0.56 -3.42 -10.27
C ASP A 44 -0.69 -3.61 -9.40
N PRO A 45 -1.60 -4.57 -9.73
CA PRO A 45 -2.84 -4.74 -8.98
C PRO A 45 -2.65 -5.11 -7.50
N LYS A 46 -1.58 -5.83 -7.15
CA LYS A 46 -1.33 -6.28 -5.78
C LYS A 46 -0.83 -5.11 -4.94
N PHE A 47 0.06 -4.30 -5.51
CA PHE A 47 0.52 -3.07 -4.90
C PHE A 47 -0.62 -2.05 -4.75
N ALA A 48 -1.45 -1.85 -5.77
CA ALA A 48 -2.61 -0.96 -5.69
C ALA A 48 -3.61 -1.39 -4.60
N GLN A 49 -3.84 -2.70 -4.42
CA GLN A 49 -4.63 -3.21 -3.29
C GLN A 49 -3.95 -2.90 -1.96
N PHE A 50 -2.65 -3.15 -1.83
CA PHE A 50 -1.89 -2.83 -0.63
C PHE A 50 -1.99 -1.34 -0.25
N SER A 51 -1.80 -0.43 -1.21
CA SER A 51 -1.97 1.01 -0.99
C SER A 51 -3.40 1.36 -0.55
N GLN A 52 -4.40 0.73 -1.16
CA GLN A 52 -5.80 0.92 -0.79
C GLN A 52 -6.10 0.43 0.63
N GLU A 53 -5.50 -0.68 1.09
CA GLU A 53 -5.71 -1.18 2.45
C GLU A 53 -5.28 -0.16 3.52
N ILE A 54 -4.15 0.52 3.32
CA ILE A 54 -3.69 1.60 4.21
C ILE A 54 -4.74 2.73 4.23
N GLY A 55 -5.26 3.10 3.06
CA GLY A 55 -6.28 4.13 2.94
C GLY A 55 -7.58 3.76 3.66
N LEU A 56 -8.11 2.55 3.43
CA LEU A 56 -9.34 2.06 4.07
C LEU A 56 -9.19 1.95 5.59
N ALA A 57 -8.01 1.56 6.08
CA ALA A 57 -7.71 1.52 7.50
C ALA A 57 -7.76 2.92 8.16
N SER A 58 -7.42 3.97 7.41
CA SER A 58 -7.40 5.35 7.92
C SER A 58 -8.79 5.98 8.10
N LEU A 59 -9.82 5.47 7.40
CA LEU A 59 -11.15 6.07 7.41
C LEU A 59 -11.82 5.94 8.79
N GLY A 60 -12.10 7.10 9.41
CA GLY A 60 -12.71 7.16 10.74
C GLY A 60 -11.80 6.67 11.88
N ALA A 61 -10.50 6.54 11.64
CA ALA A 61 -9.51 6.25 12.66
C ALA A 61 -9.18 7.51 13.49
N SER A 62 -8.56 7.32 14.65
CA SER A 62 -8.02 8.41 15.47
C SER A 62 -6.78 9.03 14.81
N ASP A 63 -6.44 10.28 15.14
CA ASP A 63 -5.22 10.93 14.63
C ASP A 63 -3.95 10.12 14.97
N GLU A 64 -3.91 9.49 16.15
CA GLU A 64 -2.81 8.62 16.58
C GLU A 64 -2.67 7.39 15.66
N ASP A 65 -3.79 6.75 15.31
CA ASP A 65 -3.78 5.58 14.43
C ASP A 65 -3.51 5.98 12.96
N VAL A 66 -3.98 7.15 12.53
CA VAL A 66 -3.64 7.72 11.22
C VAL A 66 -2.14 7.99 11.14
N GLN A 67 -1.51 8.51 12.20
CA GLN A 67 -0.06 8.71 12.24
C GLN A 67 0.69 7.38 12.14
N LYS A 68 0.25 6.34 12.85
CA LYS A 68 0.83 4.98 12.74
C LYS A 68 0.73 4.44 11.31
N LEU A 69 -0.42 4.62 10.66
CA LEU A 69 -0.63 4.23 9.27
C LEU A 69 0.24 5.03 8.30
N ALA A 70 0.44 6.32 8.55
CA ALA A 70 1.33 7.17 7.77
C ALA A 70 2.80 6.72 7.91
N THR A 71 3.24 6.33 9.10
CA THR A 71 4.56 5.73 9.30
C THR A 71 4.70 4.40 8.55
N CYS A 72 3.68 3.53 8.59
CA CYS A 72 3.67 2.31 7.77
C CYS A 72 3.74 2.61 6.28
N TYR A 73 2.97 3.59 5.79
CA TYR A 73 3.03 4.08 4.41
C TYR A 73 4.45 4.52 4.06
N PHE A 74 5.09 5.32 4.91
CA PHE A 74 6.44 5.81 4.70
C PHE A 74 7.46 4.66 4.57
N PHE A 75 7.46 3.71 5.50
CA PHE A 75 8.41 2.59 5.47
C PHE A 75 8.05 1.47 4.49
N THR A 76 7.01 1.64 3.69
CA THR A 76 6.63 0.71 2.63
C THR A 76 6.54 1.41 1.28
N ILE A 77 5.52 2.22 1.06
CA ILE A 77 5.27 2.89 -0.22
C ILE A 77 6.37 3.92 -0.56
N GLU A 78 6.98 4.58 0.43
CA GLU A 78 8.09 5.52 0.17
C GLU A 78 9.47 4.85 0.21
N PHE A 79 9.75 4.04 1.23
CA PHE A 79 11.09 3.49 1.50
C PHE A 79 11.13 1.96 1.67
N GLY A 80 10.16 1.25 1.09
CA GLY A 80 10.05 -0.20 1.20
C GLY A 80 10.96 -0.99 0.27
N LEU A 81 11.41 -2.13 0.78
CA LEU A 81 12.16 -3.15 0.05
C LEU A 81 11.34 -4.43 -0.09
N CYS A 82 11.60 -5.22 -1.13
CA CYS A 82 11.02 -6.54 -1.29
C CYS A 82 12.09 -7.59 -1.62
N LYS A 83 11.79 -8.85 -1.32
CA LYS A 83 12.54 -9.97 -1.86
C LYS A 83 11.88 -10.49 -3.12
N GLN A 84 12.67 -10.65 -4.18
CA GLN A 84 12.24 -11.25 -5.43
C GLN A 84 13.30 -12.23 -5.87
N GLU A 85 12.93 -13.51 -6.03
CA GLU A 85 13.85 -14.58 -6.43
C GLU A 85 15.09 -14.69 -5.51
N GLY A 86 14.90 -14.45 -4.20
CA GLY A 86 15.96 -14.46 -3.20
C GLY A 86 16.86 -13.22 -3.21
N GLN A 87 16.61 -12.25 -4.09
CA GLN A 87 17.37 -11.00 -4.17
C GLN A 87 16.60 -9.84 -3.56
N LEU A 88 17.33 -8.93 -2.90
CA LEU A 88 16.77 -7.69 -2.39
C LEU A 88 16.53 -6.69 -3.54
N ARG A 89 15.36 -6.07 -3.54
CA ARG A 89 14.93 -5.06 -4.51
C ARG A 89 14.22 -3.92 -3.81
N ALA A 90 14.32 -2.72 -4.37
CA ALA A 90 13.56 -1.57 -3.90
C ALA A 90 12.24 -1.45 -4.66
N TYR A 91 11.19 -1.07 -3.95
CA TYR A 91 9.92 -0.66 -4.56
C TYR A 91 9.41 0.68 -4.04
N GLY A 92 9.96 1.18 -2.92
CA GLY A 92 9.57 2.47 -2.36
C GLY A 92 9.86 3.62 -3.32
N ALA A 93 8.89 4.53 -3.50
CA ALA A 93 8.98 5.64 -4.43
C ALA A 93 10.12 6.62 -4.11
N GLY A 94 10.36 6.90 -2.83
CA GLY A 94 11.51 7.67 -2.35
C GLY A 94 12.83 7.05 -2.78
N LEU A 95 12.96 5.72 -2.68
CA LEU A 95 14.14 5.01 -3.18
C LEU A 95 14.24 5.09 -4.70
N LEU A 96 13.17 4.79 -5.44
CA LEU A 96 13.18 4.76 -6.90
C LEU A 96 13.43 6.12 -7.55
N SER A 97 13.15 7.21 -6.83
CA SER A 97 13.38 8.58 -7.26
C SER A 97 14.68 9.22 -6.74
N SER A 98 15.40 8.54 -5.84
CA SER A 98 16.66 8.99 -5.24
C SER A 98 17.80 8.02 -5.57
N ILE A 99 18.66 8.39 -6.53
CA ILE A 99 19.77 7.53 -6.97
C ILE A 99 20.73 7.17 -5.83
N GLY A 100 21.00 8.14 -4.94
CA GLY A 100 21.91 7.95 -3.81
C GLY A 100 21.34 6.97 -2.78
N GLU A 101 20.10 7.19 -2.37
CA GLU A 101 19.46 6.36 -1.35
C GLU A 101 19.11 4.98 -1.87
N LEU A 102 18.75 4.84 -3.16
CA LEU A 102 18.56 3.54 -3.81
C LEU A 102 19.80 2.65 -3.71
N ARG A 103 20.98 3.22 -3.98
CA ARG A 103 22.24 2.48 -3.88
C ARG A 103 22.55 2.11 -2.44
N HIS A 104 22.33 3.04 -1.52
CA HIS A 104 22.57 2.80 -0.10
C HIS A 104 21.65 1.71 0.46
N ALA A 105 20.34 1.79 0.22
CA ALA A 105 19.34 0.82 0.73
C ALA A 105 19.56 -0.62 0.23
N LEU A 106 20.27 -0.80 -0.89
CA LEU A 106 20.62 -2.10 -1.46
C LEU A 106 22.08 -2.53 -1.18
N SER A 107 22.81 -1.75 -0.39
CA SER A 107 24.19 -2.04 0.00
C SER A 107 24.27 -2.83 1.31
N ASP A 108 25.45 -3.40 1.60
CA ASP A 108 25.71 -4.10 2.86
C ASP A 108 25.76 -3.16 4.08
N GLU A 109 25.79 -1.84 3.87
CA GLU A 109 25.82 -0.83 4.94
C GLU A 109 24.42 -0.53 5.51
N ALA A 110 23.35 -0.83 4.76
CA ALA A 110 21.98 -0.53 5.17
C ALA A 110 21.46 -1.52 6.22
N CYS A 111 20.81 -1.01 7.27
CA CYS A 111 20.08 -1.86 8.20
C CYS A 111 18.73 -2.28 7.59
N VAL A 112 18.56 -3.57 7.31
CA VAL A 112 17.31 -4.10 6.75
C VAL A 112 16.61 -5.02 7.76
N LYS A 113 15.34 -4.74 8.05
CA LYS A 113 14.49 -5.55 8.95
C LYS A 113 13.26 -6.06 8.22
N MET A 114 12.65 -7.13 8.71
CA MET A 114 11.36 -7.60 8.18
C MET A 114 10.27 -6.58 8.50
N PHE A 115 9.40 -6.30 7.53
CA PHE A 115 8.23 -5.46 7.73
C PHE A 115 7.27 -6.09 8.74
N ASP A 116 7.00 -5.39 9.83
CA ASP A 116 5.96 -5.71 10.82
C ASP A 116 5.25 -4.40 11.19
N PRO A 117 3.99 -4.17 10.76
CA PRO A 117 3.28 -2.93 11.03
C PRO A 117 3.26 -2.50 12.50
N LYS A 118 3.25 -3.45 13.45
CA LYS A 118 3.23 -3.13 14.89
C LYS A 118 4.54 -2.53 15.38
N ILE A 119 5.64 -2.86 14.74
CA ILE A 119 6.97 -2.34 15.06
C ILE A 119 7.26 -1.11 14.18
N THR A 120 7.04 -1.25 12.87
CA THR A 120 7.32 -0.22 11.87
C THR A 120 6.56 1.07 12.14
N CYS A 121 5.31 1.02 12.63
CA CYS A 121 4.52 2.23 12.88
C CYS A 121 5.10 3.17 13.96
N HIS A 122 6.09 2.70 14.73
CA HIS A 122 6.80 3.49 15.74
C HIS A 122 8.18 3.96 15.29
N GLN A 123 8.62 3.60 14.08
CA GLN A 123 9.91 4.02 13.55
C GLN A 123 9.89 5.51 13.16
N GLU A 124 10.95 6.24 13.52
CA GLU A 124 11.11 7.65 13.14
C GLU A 124 11.34 7.78 11.64
N CYS A 125 10.57 8.66 10.98
CA CYS A 125 10.70 8.96 9.55
C CYS A 125 11.69 10.12 9.35
N LEU A 126 12.84 9.84 8.73
CA LEU A 126 13.86 10.88 8.48
C LEU A 126 13.59 11.56 7.15
N ILE A 127 13.47 12.89 7.13
CA ILE A 127 13.10 13.64 5.91
C ILE A 127 14.33 14.19 5.17
N THR A 128 15.41 14.49 5.89
CA THR A 128 16.58 15.20 5.35
C THR A 128 17.81 14.32 5.16
N THR A 129 17.80 13.11 5.69
CA THR A 129 18.90 12.14 5.64
C THR A 129 18.37 10.77 5.23
N PHE A 130 19.27 9.87 4.85
CA PHE A 130 18.90 8.48 4.58
C PHE A 130 18.27 7.82 5.82
N GLN A 131 17.36 6.88 5.58
CA GLN A 131 16.72 6.15 6.67
C GLN A 131 17.74 5.30 7.45
N GLU A 132 17.59 5.25 8.78
CA GLU A 132 18.39 4.37 9.64
C GLU A 132 18.08 2.89 9.42
N VAL A 133 16.86 2.58 8.98
CA VAL A 133 16.38 1.23 8.75
C VAL A 133 15.41 1.18 7.59
N TYR A 134 15.53 0.13 6.78
CA TYR A 134 14.62 -0.20 5.70
C TYR A 134 13.85 -1.47 6.05
N PHE A 135 12.59 -1.55 5.63
CA PHE A 135 11.75 -2.71 5.89
C PHE A 135 11.52 -3.52 4.63
N VAL A 136 11.77 -4.83 4.72
CA VAL A 136 11.61 -5.78 3.63
C VAL A 136 10.34 -6.62 3.79
N SER A 137 9.58 -6.76 2.70
CA SER A 137 8.45 -7.70 2.58
C SER A 137 8.78 -8.82 1.60
N GLU A 138 8.23 -10.03 1.79
CA GLU A 138 8.42 -11.14 0.85
C GLU A 138 7.59 -10.97 -0.42
N SER A 139 6.43 -10.32 -0.31
CA SER A 139 5.56 -9.99 -1.45
C SER A 139 4.60 -8.86 -1.11
N PHE A 140 3.96 -8.27 -2.13
CA PHE A 140 2.89 -7.29 -1.91
C PHE A 140 1.65 -7.93 -1.28
N GLU A 141 1.36 -9.20 -1.56
CA GLU A 141 0.31 -9.93 -0.85
C GLU A 141 0.59 -10.06 0.63
N GLU A 142 1.81 -10.41 1.03
CA GLU A 142 2.18 -10.48 2.43
C GLU A 142 2.07 -9.12 3.12
N ALA A 143 2.56 -8.05 2.47
CA ALA A 143 2.45 -6.68 2.98
C ALA A 143 0.98 -6.26 3.16
N LYS A 144 0.12 -6.60 2.19
CA LYS A 144 -1.33 -6.40 2.23
C LYS A 144 -1.97 -7.12 3.41
N GLU A 145 -1.70 -8.42 3.58
CA GLU A 145 -2.28 -9.19 4.68
C GLU A 145 -1.78 -8.70 6.05
N LYS A 146 -0.50 -8.31 6.17
CA LYS A 146 0.03 -7.67 7.39
C LYS A 146 -0.72 -6.37 7.72
N MET A 147 -0.99 -5.52 6.74
CA MET A 147 -1.76 -4.30 6.94
C MET A 147 -3.23 -4.57 7.29
N ARG A 148 -3.86 -5.60 6.71
CA ARG A 148 -5.21 -6.03 7.08
C ARG A 148 -5.28 -6.48 8.53
N GLU A 149 -4.32 -7.27 8.98
CA GLU A 149 -4.25 -7.68 10.39
C GLU A 149 -3.98 -6.49 11.32
N PHE A 150 -3.11 -5.56 10.89
CA PHE A 150 -2.86 -4.33 11.64
C PHE A 150 -4.10 -3.44 11.74
N ALA A 151 -4.89 -3.30 10.66
CA ALA A 151 -6.11 -2.52 10.64
C ALA A 151 -7.17 -3.01 11.66
N LYS A 152 -7.17 -4.30 12.02
CA LYS A 152 -8.03 -4.84 13.09
C LYS A 152 -7.69 -4.29 14.47
N THR A 153 -6.50 -3.76 14.68
CA THR A 153 -6.07 -3.16 15.95
C THR A 153 -6.56 -1.72 16.12
N ILE A 154 -6.97 -1.07 15.02
CA ILE A 154 -7.49 0.30 15.01
C ILE A 154 -8.88 0.32 15.62
N LYS A 155 -9.08 1.18 16.62
CA LYS A 155 -10.35 1.27 17.36
C LYS A 155 -11.35 2.13 16.60
N ARG A 156 -12.34 1.51 15.98
CA ARG A 156 -13.51 2.19 15.38
C ARG A 156 -14.79 1.34 15.51
N PRO A 157 -15.98 1.95 15.62
CA PRO A 157 -17.23 1.23 15.88
C PRO A 157 -17.85 0.54 14.64
N PHE A 158 -17.16 0.55 13.50
CA PHE A 158 -17.61 -0.02 12.24
C PHE A 158 -16.42 -0.54 11.43
N SER A 159 -16.69 -1.42 10.46
CA SER A 159 -15.75 -1.70 9.38
C SER A 159 -16.17 -0.96 8.11
N VAL A 160 -15.27 -0.91 7.13
CA VAL A 160 -15.49 -0.26 5.85
C VAL A 160 -15.35 -1.26 4.72
N TYR A 161 -16.18 -1.13 3.70
CA TYR A 161 -16.10 -1.90 2.47
C TYR A 161 -16.09 -0.94 1.28
N TYR A 162 -15.12 -1.08 0.38
CA TYR A 162 -15.05 -0.26 -0.81
C TYR A 162 -15.93 -0.85 -1.90
N ASN A 163 -16.88 -0.08 -2.40
CA ASN A 163 -17.72 -0.45 -3.54
C ASN A 163 -17.10 0.10 -4.84
N PRO A 164 -16.50 -0.74 -5.69
CA PRO A 164 -15.83 -0.30 -6.91
C PRO A 164 -16.79 0.18 -7.99
N TYR A 165 -18.07 -0.23 -7.95
CA TYR A 165 -19.06 0.14 -8.96
C TYR A 165 -19.54 1.58 -8.80
N THR A 166 -19.75 2.01 -7.55
CA THR A 166 -20.19 3.36 -7.20
C THR A 166 -19.05 4.26 -6.76
N GLN A 167 -17.83 3.73 -6.66
CA GLN A 167 -16.65 4.42 -6.12
C GLN A 167 -16.93 5.04 -4.74
N SER A 168 -17.64 4.30 -3.88
CA SER A 168 -18.05 4.73 -2.54
C SER A 168 -17.55 3.79 -1.45
N VAL A 169 -17.59 4.25 -0.20
CA VAL A 169 -17.27 3.43 0.97
C VAL A 169 -18.54 3.13 1.75
N ASP A 170 -18.87 1.84 1.86
CA ASP A 170 -19.98 1.34 2.65
C ASP A 170 -19.54 1.10 4.09
N LEU A 171 -20.34 1.60 5.04
CA LEU A 171 -20.12 1.36 6.47
C LEU A 171 -20.79 0.07 6.88
N LEU A 172 -19.99 -0.93 7.25
CA LEU A 172 -20.45 -2.20 7.79
C LEU A 172 -20.71 -2.05 9.29
N LYS A 173 -21.92 -1.60 9.64
CA LYS A 173 -22.33 -1.25 11.01
C LYS A 173 -23.54 -2.03 11.53
N ASP A 174 -24.23 -2.75 10.66
CA ASP A 174 -25.42 -3.53 10.99
C ASP A 174 -25.47 -4.83 10.16
N THR A 175 -26.30 -5.78 10.58
CA THR A 175 -26.40 -7.10 9.92
C THR A 175 -26.84 -7.00 8.47
N ARG A 176 -27.66 -6.00 8.12
CA ARG A 176 -28.15 -5.81 6.75
C ARG A 176 -27.02 -5.39 5.80
N SER A 177 -26.17 -4.45 6.21
CA SER A 177 -25.00 -4.03 5.43
C SER A 177 -24.02 -5.19 5.19
N ILE A 178 -23.82 -6.05 6.19
CA ILE A 178 -22.97 -7.24 6.08
C ILE A 178 -23.62 -8.30 5.18
N GLU A 179 -24.93 -8.54 5.32
CA GLU A 179 -25.67 -9.51 4.51
C GLU A 179 -25.61 -9.16 3.02
N ASN A 180 -25.73 -7.88 2.66
CA ASN A 180 -25.60 -7.44 1.27
C ASN A 180 -24.24 -7.85 0.67
N VAL A 181 -23.13 -7.58 1.38
CA VAL A 181 -21.78 -7.97 0.93
C VAL A 181 -21.66 -9.48 0.79
N VAL A 182 -22.23 -10.25 1.72
CA VAL A 182 -22.22 -11.73 1.65
C VAL A 182 -23.02 -12.24 0.45
N GLN A 183 -24.16 -11.61 0.12
CA GLN A 183 -24.96 -11.98 -1.05
C GLN A 183 -24.21 -11.72 -2.36
N ASP A 184 -23.50 -10.60 -2.45
CA ASP A 184 -22.66 -10.28 -3.61
C ASP A 184 -21.52 -11.31 -3.77
N LEU A 185 -20.80 -11.61 -2.69
CA LEU A 185 -19.74 -12.63 -2.70
C LEU A 185 -20.26 -14.03 -3.10
N ARG A 186 -21.50 -14.39 -2.70
CA ARG A 186 -22.13 -15.64 -3.15
C ARG A 186 -22.44 -15.64 -4.64
N SER A 187 -22.78 -14.49 -5.21
CA SER A 187 -23.02 -14.33 -6.64
C SER A 187 -21.71 -14.48 -7.43
N ASP A 188 -20.62 -13.91 -6.92
CA ASP A 188 -19.28 -14.08 -7.49
C ASP A 188 -18.84 -15.55 -7.43
N LEU A 189 -19.05 -16.23 -6.30
CA LEU A 189 -18.75 -17.65 -6.16
C LEU A 189 -19.57 -18.51 -7.13
N THR A 190 -20.83 -18.16 -7.38
CA THR A 190 -21.65 -18.85 -8.40
C THR A 190 -21.01 -18.76 -9.79
N THR A 191 -20.49 -17.59 -10.14
CA THR A 191 -19.79 -17.36 -11.42
C THR A 191 -18.51 -18.21 -11.52
N ILE A 192 -17.75 -18.30 -10.43
CA ILE A 192 -16.54 -19.15 -10.36
C ILE A 192 -16.91 -20.63 -10.53
N CYS A 193 -17.96 -21.10 -9.87
CA CYS A 193 -18.45 -22.47 -10.01
C CYS A 193 -18.89 -22.79 -11.44
N ASP A 194 -19.59 -21.87 -12.12
CA ASP A 194 -19.96 -22.03 -13.54
C ASP A 194 -18.72 -22.11 -14.44
N ALA A 195 -17.71 -21.27 -14.22
CA ALA A 195 -16.45 -21.32 -14.96
C ALA A 195 -15.73 -22.67 -14.79
N LEU A 196 -15.66 -23.20 -13.56
CA LEU A 196 -15.10 -24.52 -13.28
C LEU A 196 -15.89 -25.64 -13.96
N GLY A 197 -17.23 -25.56 -13.94
CA GLY A 197 -18.09 -26.52 -14.65
C GLY A 197 -17.85 -26.52 -16.16
N LYS A 198 -17.66 -25.34 -16.75
CA LYS A 198 -17.30 -25.19 -18.17
C LYS A 198 -15.91 -25.77 -18.44
N MET A 199 -14.92 -25.53 -17.59
CA MET A 199 -13.58 -26.13 -17.75
C MET A 199 -13.66 -27.66 -17.75
N ASN A 200 -14.36 -28.25 -16.79
CA ASN A 200 -14.54 -29.70 -16.74
C ASN A 200 -15.26 -30.24 -18.01
N THR A 201 -16.26 -29.50 -18.51
CA THR A 201 -17.03 -29.92 -19.69
C THR A 201 -16.23 -29.85 -20.99
N TYR A 202 -15.48 -28.76 -21.22
CA TYR A 202 -14.84 -28.48 -22.51
C TYR A 202 -13.34 -28.81 -22.55
N LEU A 203 -12.68 -28.87 -21.38
CA LEU A 203 -11.24 -29.13 -21.26
C LEU A 203 -10.94 -30.47 -20.55
N GLY A 204 -11.92 -31.08 -19.87
CA GLY A 204 -11.75 -32.37 -19.18
C GLY A 204 -10.80 -32.32 -17.99
N ILE A 205 -10.57 -31.12 -17.42
CA ILE A 205 -9.79 -30.86 -16.21
C ILE A 205 -10.66 -30.17 -15.15
#